data_AF-A0A5D2N3Z6-F1
#
_entry.id   AF-A0A5D2N3Z6-F1
#
_cell.length_a   1.000
_cell.length_b   1.000
_cell.length_c   1.000
_cell.angle_alpha   90.00
_cell.angle_beta   90.00
_cell.angle_gamma   90.00
#
_symmetry.space_group_name_H-M   'P 1'
#
loop_
_entity.id
_entity.type
_entity.pdbx_description
1 polymer ?
#
loop_
_entity_poly.entity_id
_entity_poly.type
_entity_poly.pdbx_seq_one_letter_code
_entity_poly.pdbx_strand_id
1 'polypeptide(L)'
;MRMEEIVEETNGKNEKMVEITLKIIGPARPSRLHVPSSLRVHDLRKLIAGKNRLPVENLKLISQGKVLHDREDEDDIYIQLNDGDSLIVAVKPKAPSGLDIDDDEEDLKFQLPQSTSRWKKKLYSFLLNRLKLPDILLMAIFSLSLKAWILVILWFILAHVAHKWDLGPLYILGTGFCTIFLNLGRRQPGDVSAYSIFNEDFRELPGTLNADAIDRDIRTGQF
;
A
#
# COMPACT_ATOMS: atom_id res chain seq x y z
N MET A 1 52.20 -35.44 -16.19
CA MET A 1 50.82 -35.75 -16.62
C MET A 1 50.15 -34.41 -16.87
N ARG A 2 49.69 -34.23 -18.11
CA ARG A 2 49.10 -33.02 -18.69
C ARG A 2 47.67 -32.85 -18.15
N MET A 3 47.25 -31.61 -17.87
CA MET A 3 45.86 -31.10 -17.84
C MET A 3 45.90 -29.75 -17.10
N GLU A 4 45.32 -28.64 -17.52
CA GLU A 4 44.72 -28.18 -18.76
C GLU A 4 44.55 -26.66 -18.57
N GLU A 5 44.62 -25.91 -19.67
CA GLU A 5 44.22 -24.50 -19.71
C GLU A 5 42.80 -24.33 -19.19
N ILE A 6 42.57 -23.29 -18.39
CA ILE A 6 41.39 -22.44 -18.58
C ILE A 6 41.87 -20.99 -18.44
N VAL A 7 42.11 -20.39 -19.60
CA VAL A 7 42.04 -18.94 -19.79
C VAL A 7 40.58 -18.56 -19.61
N GLU A 8 40.27 -17.67 -18.68
CA GLU A 8 39.00 -16.94 -18.73
C GLU A 8 39.28 -15.45 -18.69
N GLU A 9 39.14 -14.86 -19.87
CA GLU A 9 39.28 -13.44 -20.19
C GLU A 9 38.39 -12.60 -19.28
N THR A 10 38.99 -11.85 -18.34
CA THR A 10 38.28 -10.73 -17.71
C THR A 10 38.37 -9.52 -18.64
N ASN A 11 37.40 -9.50 -19.55
CA ASN A 11 37.04 -8.44 -20.47
C ASN A 11 37.19 -7.05 -19.82
N GLY A 12 38.08 -6.25 -20.40
CA GLY A 12 38.38 -4.89 -19.97
C GLY A 12 37.18 -3.95 -20.12
N LYS A 13 36.67 -3.46 -19.00
CA LYS A 13 36.29 -2.06 -18.90
C LYS A 13 37.36 -1.38 -18.07
N ASN A 14 38.07 -0.43 -18.68
CA ASN A 14 38.91 0.51 -17.96
C ASN A 14 37.96 1.35 -17.09
N GLU A 15 37.57 0.82 -15.93
CA GLU A 15 36.71 1.52 -14.98
C GLU A 15 37.50 2.72 -14.49
N LYS A 16 37.15 3.91 -15.00
CA LYS A 16 37.74 5.16 -14.56
C LYS A 16 37.55 5.24 -13.06
N MET A 17 38.64 5.04 -12.30
CA MET A 17 38.63 5.18 -10.86
C MET A 17 38.56 6.66 -10.52
N VAL A 18 37.66 7.02 -9.63
CA VAL A 18 37.46 8.38 -9.14
C VAL A 18 37.70 8.42 -7.65
N GLU A 19 38.32 9.49 -7.16
CA GLU A 19 38.50 9.74 -5.73
C GLU A 19 37.29 10.52 -5.21
N ILE A 20 36.50 9.89 -4.35
CA ILE A 20 35.36 10.54 -3.68
C ILE A 20 35.68 10.86 -2.22
N THR A 21 35.11 11.95 -1.72
CA THR A 21 35.19 12.33 -0.31
C THR A 21 33.97 11.83 0.45
N LEU A 22 34.16 10.91 1.38
CA LEU A 22 33.14 10.39 2.27
C LEU A 22 33.06 11.24 3.54
N LYS A 23 31.89 11.81 3.80
CA LYS A 23 31.57 12.54 5.04
C LYS A 23 30.57 11.73 5.86
N ILE A 24 31.02 11.15 6.97
CA ILE A 24 30.14 10.41 7.86
C ILE A 24 29.48 11.40 8.81
N ILE A 25 28.15 11.33 8.96
CA ILE A 25 27.42 12.13 9.94
C ILE A 25 27.78 11.61 11.34
N GLY A 26 28.57 12.38 12.09
CA GLY A 26 29.05 12.03 13.42
C GLY A 26 30.43 12.62 13.71
N PRO A 27 31.11 12.19 14.79
CA PRO A 27 32.45 12.67 15.15
C PRO A 27 33.57 12.12 14.23
N ALA A 28 33.23 11.27 13.26
CA ALA A 28 34.19 10.62 12.38
C ALA A 28 34.78 11.61 11.37
N ARG A 29 36.11 11.54 11.17
CA ARG A 29 36.80 12.36 10.18
C ARG A 29 36.38 11.98 8.76
N PRO A 30 36.28 12.94 7.82
CA PRO A 30 36.09 12.64 6.42
C PRO A 30 37.18 11.72 5.90
N SER A 31 36.81 10.74 5.09
CA SER A 31 37.73 9.78 4.50
C SER A 31 37.65 9.82 2.99
N ARG A 32 38.73 9.44 2.32
CA ARG A 32 38.77 9.37 0.84
C ARG A 32 38.64 7.93 0.40
N LEU A 33 37.91 7.70 -0.69
CA LEU A 33 37.68 6.37 -1.24
C LEU A 33 37.84 6.41 -2.76
N HIS A 34 38.61 5.45 -3.29
CA HIS A 34 38.70 5.21 -4.71
C HIS A 34 37.61 4.22 -5.10
N VAL A 35 36.72 4.63 -5.99
CA VAL A 35 35.62 3.81 -6.49
C VAL A 35 35.53 3.92 -8.01
N PRO A 36 34.95 2.92 -8.68
CA PRO A 36 34.59 3.02 -10.08
C PRO A 36 33.64 4.21 -10.33
N SER A 37 33.85 4.92 -11.44
CA SER A 37 33.00 6.03 -11.90
C SER A 37 31.54 5.64 -12.13
N SER A 38 31.24 4.37 -12.36
CA SER A 38 29.87 3.85 -12.43
C SER A 38 29.79 2.62 -11.53
N LEU A 39 29.03 2.72 -10.45
CA LEU A 39 28.88 1.63 -9.48
C LEU A 39 27.43 1.50 -9.02
N ARG A 40 26.99 0.28 -8.76
CA ARG A 40 25.70 0.02 -8.11
C ARG A 40 25.69 0.59 -6.70
N VAL A 41 24.58 1.20 -6.30
CA VAL A 41 24.45 1.78 -4.94
C VAL A 41 24.68 0.73 -3.86
N HIS A 42 24.17 -0.48 -4.06
CA HIS A 42 24.36 -1.60 -3.15
C HIS A 42 25.84 -1.98 -2.97
N ASP A 43 26.60 -2.05 -4.07
CA ASP A 43 28.02 -2.38 -4.03
C ASP A 43 28.82 -1.25 -3.36
N LEU A 44 28.48 0.00 -3.64
CA LEU A 44 29.04 1.18 -2.96
C LEU A 44 28.77 1.13 -1.45
N ARG A 45 27.54 0.80 -1.04
CA ARG A 45 27.14 0.66 0.37
C ARG A 45 27.95 -0.43 1.07
N LYS A 46 28.12 -1.59 0.41
CA LYS A 46 28.92 -2.70 0.94
C LYS A 46 30.40 -2.35 1.10
N LEU A 47 30.98 -1.61 0.15
CA LEU A 47 32.36 -1.13 0.22
C LEU A 47 32.57 -0.14 1.39
N ILE A 48 31.65 0.81 1.56
CA ILE A 48 31.71 1.81 2.64
C ILE A 48 31.53 1.14 4.01
N ALA A 49 30.59 0.20 4.11
CA ALA A 49 30.34 -0.58 5.32
C ALA A 49 31.56 -1.40 5.73
N GLY A 50 32.17 -2.11 4.78
CA GLY A 50 33.36 -2.93 5.02
C GLY A 50 34.56 -2.10 5.50
N LYS A 51 34.80 -0.94 4.88
CA LYS A 51 35.92 -0.05 5.24
C LYS A 51 35.77 0.56 6.62
N ASN A 52 34.56 0.99 6.98
CA ASN A 52 34.29 1.72 8.22
C ASN A 52 33.69 0.84 9.35
N ARG A 53 33.56 -0.48 9.14
CA ARG A 53 32.89 -1.43 10.05
C ARG A 53 31.49 -0.97 10.47
N LEU A 54 30.75 -0.40 9.52
CA LEU A 54 29.39 0.10 9.76
C LEU A 54 28.35 -0.96 9.38
N PRO A 55 27.19 -1.01 10.07
CA PRO A 55 26.11 -1.93 9.73
C PRO A 55 25.47 -1.57 8.39
N VAL A 56 25.61 -2.44 7.38
CA VAL A 56 25.14 -2.21 5.99
C VAL A 56 23.67 -1.79 5.93
N GLU A 57 22.82 -2.45 6.71
CA GLU A 57 21.36 -2.28 6.72
C GLU A 57 20.92 -0.88 7.19
N ASN A 58 21.71 -0.24 8.05
CA ASN A 58 21.36 1.04 8.65
C ASN A 58 22.03 2.24 7.94
N LEU A 59 22.71 2.01 6.81
CA LEU A 59 23.40 3.07 6.09
C LEU A 59 22.46 3.76 5.10
N LYS A 60 22.24 5.07 5.31
CA LYS A 60 21.66 5.94 4.29
C LYS A 60 22.79 6.72 3.59
N LEU A 61 22.88 6.56 2.27
CA LEU A 61 23.83 7.28 1.42
C LEU A 61 23.15 8.49 0.81
N ILE A 62 23.80 9.66 0.85
CA ILE A 62 23.25 10.91 0.33
C ILE A 62 24.29 11.56 -0.59
N SER A 63 23.95 11.72 -1.86
CA SER A 63 24.77 12.41 -2.86
C SER A 63 24.07 13.68 -3.32
N GLN A 64 24.76 14.83 -3.26
CA GLN A 64 24.24 16.14 -3.71
C GLN A 64 22.84 16.50 -3.14
N GLY A 65 22.55 16.08 -1.91
CA GLY A 65 21.25 16.32 -1.27
C GLY A 65 20.13 15.33 -1.63
N LYS A 66 20.38 14.37 -2.53
CA LYS A 66 19.47 13.27 -2.85
C LYS A 66 19.87 12.01 -2.09
N VAL A 67 18.92 11.37 -1.43
CA VAL A 67 19.11 10.04 -0.81
C VAL A 67 19.22 8.99 -1.91
N LEU A 68 20.25 8.15 -1.83
CA LEU A 68 20.51 7.09 -2.77
C LEU A 68 19.91 5.79 -2.23
N HIS A 69 18.90 5.28 -2.94
CA HIS A 69 18.26 4.01 -2.64
C HIS A 69 18.99 2.87 -3.34
N ASP A 70 19.01 1.69 -2.73
CA ASP A 70 19.65 0.51 -3.32
C ASP A 70 18.84 -0.06 -4.50
N ARG A 71 17.52 0.17 -4.49
CA ARG A 71 16.56 -0.30 -5.48
C ARG A 71 15.50 0.76 -5.73
N GLU A 72 15.17 0.99 -6.98
CA GLU A 72 14.01 1.76 -7.43
C GLU A 72 13.27 0.87 -8.42
N ASP A 73 11.99 0.59 -8.18
CA ASP A 73 11.15 -0.24 -9.06
C ASP A 73 11.71 -1.63 -9.45
N GLU A 74 12.46 -2.29 -8.55
CA GLU A 74 13.14 -3.59 -8.73
C GLU A 74 14.44 -3.60 -9.56
N ASP A 75 14.86 -2.46 -10.13
CA ASP A 75 16.12 -2.36 -10.86
C ASP A 75 17.29 -1.89 -9.97
N ASP A 76 18.48 -2.46 -10.19
CA ASP A 76 19.73 -2.04 -9.55
C ASP A 76 20.09 -0.62 -10.07
N ILE A 77 20.06 0.39 -9.19
CA ILE A 77 20.42 1.76 -9.57
C ILE A 77 21.94 1.86 -9.69
N TYR A 78 22.40 2.39 -10.83
CA TYR A 78 23.79 2.77 -11.05
C TYR A 78 23.97 4.25 -10.80
N ILE A 79 24.99 4.63 -10.03
CA ILE A 79 25.38 6.02 -9.83
C ILE A 79 26.63 6.29 -10.64
N GLN A 80 26.63 7.42 -11.34
CA GLN A 80 27.84 8.00 -11.92
C GLN A 80 28.50 8.94 -10.91
N LEU A 81 29.75 8.65 -10.57
CA LEU A 81 30.58 9.42 -9.63
C LEU A 81 31.74 10.08 -10.38
N ASN A 82 32.01 11.34 -10.06
CA ASN A 82 33.12 12.11 -10.58
C ASN A 82 34.21 12.31 -9.52
N ASP A 83 35.40 12.68 -9.99
CA ASP A 83 36.52 12.97 -9.11
C ASP A 83 36.24 14.22 -8.25
N GLY A 84 36.43 14.10 -6.94
CA GLY A 84 36.13 15.16 -5.98
C GLY A 84 34.68 15.18 -5.47
N ASP A 85 33.80 14.29 -5.92
CA ASP A 85 32.43 14.22 -5.43
C ASP A 85 32.38 13.94 -3.91
N SER A 86 31.44 14.60 -3.24
CA SER A 86 31.22 14.39 -1.81
C SER A 86 29.98 13.55 -1.56
N LEU A 87 30.17 12.42 -0.88
CA LEU A 87 29.09 11.54 -0.46
C LEU A 87 28.93 11.61 1.06
N ILE A 88 27.71 11.87 1.50
CA ILE A 88 27.37 11.89 2.92
C ILE A 88 26.83 10.51 3.32
N VAL A 89 27.34 9.98 4.42
CA VAL A 89 26.96 8.67 4.94
C VAL A 89 26.33 8.88 6.31
N ALA A 90 25.06 8.53 6.44
CA ALA A 90 24.32 8.58 7.68
C ALA A 90 24.10 7.17 8.22
N VAL A 91 24.32 6.97 9.53
CA VAL A 91 24.02 5.71 10.21
C VAL A 91 22.72 5.90 10.97
N LYS A 92 21.67 5.18 10.59
CA LYS A 92 20.41 5.17 11.32
C LYS A 92 20.58 4.37 12.61
N PRO A 93 20.22 4.92 13.79
CA PRO A 93 20.23 4.12 15.01
C PRO A 93 19.22 2.98 14.89
N LYS A 94 19.57 1.82 15.45
CA LYS A 94 18.66 0.68 15.51
C LYS A 94 17.41 1.11 16.29
N ALA A 95 16.23 0.89 15.70
CA ALA A 95 14.97 1.19 16.39
C ALA A 95 14.88 0.37 17.69
N PRO A 96 14.27 0.90 18.75
CA PRO A 96 14.01 0.12 19.96
C PRO A 96 13.20 -1.13 19.58
N SER A 97 13.57 -2.26 20.18
CA SER A 97 12.96 -3.56 19.90
C SER A 97 11.44 -3.51 20.08
N GLY A 98 10.70 -3.75 18.99
CA GLY A 98 9.24 -3.76 18.98
C GLY A 98 8.56 -2.98 17.85
N LEU A 99 9.33 -2.24 17.03
CA LEU A 99 8.82 -1.50 15.88
C LEU A 99 9.63 -1.86 14.63
N ASP A 100 9.18 -2.88 13.91
CA ASP A 100 9.60 -3.16 12.52
C ASP A 100 8.92 -2.12 11.61
N ILE A 101 9.43 -0.89 11.63
CA ILE A 101 9.08 0.10 10.61
C ILE A 101 10.06 -0.10 9.46
N ASP A 102 9.59 -0.72 8.38
CA ASP A 102 10.25 -0.70 7.07
C ASP A 102 10.28 0.76 6.57
N ASP A 103 11.27 1.51 7.06
CA ASP A 103 11.45 2.96 6.85
C ASP A 103 12.03 3.31 5.46
N ASP A 104 11.95 2.40 4.50
CA ASP A 104 12.14 2.69 3.09
C ASP A 104 10.89 3.37 2.47
N GLU A 105 9.79 3.48 3.23
CA GLU A 105 8.56 4.22 2.86
C GLU A 105 8.53 5.66 3.42
N GLU A 106 9.69 6.28 3.69
CA GLU A 106 9.77 7.74 3.94
C GLU A 106 9.67 8.53 2.63
N ASP A 107 8.54 8.36 1.93
CA ASP A 107 7.97 9.41 1.08
C ASP A 107 6.43 9.25 1.07
N LEU A 108 5.79 9.98 1.97
CA LEU A 108 4.38 10.41 1.91
C LEU A 108 3.28 9.32 1.93
N LYS A 109 2.84 9.02 3.16
CA LYS A 109 1.45 9.24 3.64
C LYS A 109 0.30 8.54 2.88
N PHE A 110 0.22 7.21 2.94
CA PHE A 110 -1.04 6.48 3.21
C PHE A 110 -0.71 5.00 3.46
N GLN A 111 -0.90 4.49 4.67
CA GLN A 111 -0.70 3.06 4.95
C GLN A 111 -1.82 2.26 4.28
N LEU A 112 -1.53 1.55 3.18
CA LEU A 112 -2.43 0.52 2.66
C LEU A 112 -2.34 -0.74 3.55
N PRO A 113 -3.45 -1.47 3.77
CA PRO A 113 -3.45 -2.67 4.59
C PRO A 113 -2.43 -3.68 4.06
N GLN A 114 -1.59 -4.22 4.96
CA GLN A 114 -0.43 -5.09 4.71
C GLN A 114 -0.74 -6.48 4.12
N SER A 115 -1.76 -6.60 3.27
CA SER A 115 -2.06 -7.83 2.57
C SER A 115 -2.52 -7.50 1.16
N THR A 116 -1.60 -7.46 0.20
CA THR A 116 -1.70 -8.32 -1.00
C THR A 116 -0.45 -8.21 -1.91
N SER A 117 -0.03 -9.36 -2.44
CA SER A 117 0.73 -9.66 -3.68
C SER A 117 1.47 -8.53 -4.40
N ARG A 118 2.79 -8.73 -4.62
CA ARG A 118 3.75 -7.83 -5.28
C ARG A 118 3.26 -7.18 -6.59
N TRP A 119 2.44 -7.87 -7.37
CA TRP A 119 1.85 -7.35 -8.61
C TRP A 119 0.91 -6.16 -8.40
N LYS A 120 0.22 -6.12 -7.26
CA LYS A 120 -0.69 -5.03 -6.91
C LYS A 120 0.06 -3.75 -6.55
N LYS A 121 1.26 -3.87 -5.93
CA LYS A 121 2.17 -2.73 -5.73
C LYS A 121 2.66 -2.16 -7.06
N LYS A 122 3.03 -3.01 -8.03
CA LYS A 122 3.45 -2.58 -9.38
C LYS A 122 2.32 -1.90 -10.17
N LEU A 123 1.10 -2.41 -10.05
CA LEU A 123 -0.07 -1.77 -10.66
C LEU A 123 -0.35 -0.41 -10.01
N TYR A 124 -0.24 -0.33 -8.68
CA TYR A 124 -0.40 0.92 -7.94
C TYR A 124 0.63 1.97 -8.35
N SER A 125 1.93 1.65 -8.37
CA SER A 125 2.99 2.60 -8.77
C SER A 125 2.85 3.03 -10.23
N PHE A 126 2.50 2.11 -11.12
CA PHE A 126 2.23 2.42 -12.52
C PHE A 126 1.03 3.36 -12.70
N LEU A 127 -0.08 3.12 -12.00
CA LEU A 127 -1.27 3.97 -12.07
C LEU A 127 -1.04 5.35 -11.45
N LEU A 128 -0.28 5.44 -10.36
CA LEU A 128 0.03 6.70 -9.70
C LEU A 128 0.93 7.58 -10.60
N ASN A 129 2.01 7.01 -11.14
CA ASN A 129 2.97 7.75 -11.98
C ASN A 129 2.40 8.17 -13.34
N ARG A 130 1.53 7.35 -13.94
CA ARG A 130 0.98 7.65 -15.27
C ARG A 130 -0.33 8.43 -15.24
N LEU A 131 -1.14 8.27 -14.19
CA LEU A 131 -2.54 8.71 -14.22
C LEU A 131 -2.94 9.67 -13.09
N LYS A 132 -2.06 9.97 -12.11
CA LYS A 132 -2.35 10.89 -10.97
C LYS A 132 -3.74 10.67 -10.34
N LEU A 133 -4.21 9.43 -10.28
CA LEU A 133 -5.51 9.16 -9.69
C LEU A 133 -5.45 9.37 -8.17
N PRO A 134 -6.47 10.00 -7.56
CA PRO A 134 -6.58 10.10 -6.11
C PRO A 134 -6.60 8.71 -5.46
N ASP A 135 -5.89 8.55 -4.34
CA ASP A 135 -5.75 7.28 -3.62
C ASP A 135 -7.09 6.61 -3.27
N ILE A 136 -8.15 7.42 -3.14
CA ILE A 136 -9.52 6.98 -2.83
C ILE A 136 -10.06 6.05 -3.93
N LEU A 137 -9.78 6.33 -5.20
CA LEU A 137 -10.25 5.50 -6.31
C LEU A 137 -9.53 4.16 -6.35
N LEU A 138 -8.22 4.18 -6.10
CA LEU A 138 -7.40 2.98 -6.02
C LEU A 138 -7.85 2.08 -4.88
N MET A 139 -8.14 2.67 -3.72
CA MET A 139 -8.69 1.96 -2.56
C MET A 139 -10.05 1.33 -2.89
N ALA A 140 -10.96 2.05 -3.54
CA ALA A 140 -12.27 1.52 -3.94
C ALA A 140 -12.17 0.38 -4.97
N ILE A 141 -11.31 0.56 -5.99
CA ILE A 141 -11.07 -0.47 -7.02
C ILE A 141 -10.54 -1.76 -6.40
N PHE A 142 -9.63 -1.62 -5.44
CA PHE A 142 -9.00 -2.75 -4.79
C PHE A 142 -9.85 -3.44 -3.73
N SER A 143 -10.69 -2.68 -3.05
CA SER A 143 -11.59 -3.18 -2.00
C SER A 143 -12.74 -3.99 -2.59
N LEU A 144 -13.22 -3.64 -3.78
CA LEU A 144 -14.26 -4.41 -4.46
C LEU A 144 -13.68 -5.67 -5.12
N SER A 145 -14.37 -6.80 -4.93
CA SER A 145 -14.04 -8.04 -5.64
C SER A 145 -14.22 -7.88 -7.17
N LEU A 146 -13.44 -8.62 -7.97
CA LEU A 146 -13.60 -8.66 -9.43
C LEU A 146 -15.04 -8.98 -9.87
N LYS A 147 -15.75 -9.82 -9.10
CA LYS A 147 -17.16 -10.16 -9.35
C LYS A 147 -18.07 -8.94 -9.20
N ALA A 148 -17.83 -8.10 -8.20
CA ALA A 148 -18.57 -6.86 -8.00
C ALA A 148 -18.29 -5.86 -9.12
N TRP A 149 -17.04 -5.73 -9.57
CA TRP A 149 -16.68 -4.89 -10.71
C TRP A 149 -17.38 -5.32 -12.01
N ILE A 150 -17.47 -6.63 -12.28
CA ILE A 150 -18.22 -7.14 -13.44
C ILE A 150 -19.70 -6.76 -13.33
N LEU A 151 -20.31 -6.88 -12.14
CA LEU A 151 -21.70 -6.47 -11.92
C LEU A 151 -21.90 -4.96 -12.12
N VAL A 152 -20.98 -4.12 -11.64
CA VAL A 152 -21.03 -2.67 -11.82
C VAL A 152 -20.94 -2.29 -13.29
N ILE A 153 -19.97 -2.86 -14.03
CA ILE A 153 -19.80 -2.61 -15.47
C ILE A 153 -21.04 -3.09 -16.24
N LEU A 154 -21.54 -4.28 -15.92
CA LEU A 154 -22.75 -4.82 -16.52
C LEU A 154 -23.97 -3.91 -16.26
N TRP A 155 -24.11 -3.41 -15.04
CA TRP A 155 -25.16 -2.47 -14.67
C TRP A 155 -25.06 -1.17 -15.49
N PHE A 156 -23.87 -0.60 -15.66
CA PHE A 156 -23.67 0.59 -16.51
C PHE A 156 -24.01 0.34 -17.99
N ILE A 157 -23.66 -0.83 -18.53
CA ILE A 157 -24.02 -1.21 -19.91
C ILE A 157 -25.54 -1.31 -20.06
N LEU A 158 -26.21 -1.97 -19.10
CA LEU A 158 -27.68 -2.05 -19.09
C LEU A 158 -28.34 -0.68 -18.98
N ALA A 159 -27.76 0.23 -18.17
CA ALA A 159 -28.24 1.61 -18.07
C ALA A 159 -28.16 2.35 -19.41
N HIS A 160 -27.07 2.19 -20.16
CA HIS A 160 -26.91 2.79 -21.48
C HIS A 160 -27.93 2.23 -22.49
N VAL A 161 -28.17 0.92 -22.45
CA VAL A 161 -29.19 0.28 -23.31
C VAL A 161 -30.59 0.77 -22.95
N ALA A 162 -30.93 0.85 -21.66
CA ALA A 162 -32.24 1.34 -21.21
C ALA A 162 -32.48 2.79 -21.60
N HIS A 163 -31.45 3.64 -21.56
CA HIS A 163 -31.54 5.01 -22.07
C HIS A 163 -31.82 5.06 -23.57
N LYS A 164 -31.21 4.19 -24.38
CA LYS A 164 -31.48 4.13 -25.83
C LYS A 164 -32.93 3.72 -26.16
N TRP A 165 -33.61 3.07 -25.24
CA TRP A 165 -34.97 2.57 -25.42
C TRP A 165 -36.01 3.49 -24.74
N ASP A 166 -35.60 4.67 -24.27
CA ASP A 166 -36.41 5.62 -23.46
C ASP A 166 -36.99 5.02 -22.15
N LEU A 167 -36.46 3.87 -21.71
CA LEU A 167 -36.81 3.20 -20.45
C LEU A 167 -35.90 3.60 -19.27
N GLY A 168 -35.08 4.63 -19.43
CA GLY A 168 -34.13 5.09 -18.41
C GLY A 168 -34.74 5.26 -17.01
N PRO A 169 -35.85 6.01 -16.85
CA PRO A 169 -36.50 6.19 -15.55
C PRO A 169 -36.98 4.87 -14.93
N LEU A 170 -37.52 3.96 -15.75
CA LEU A 170 -38.01 2.65 -15.29
C LEU A 170 -36.85 1.76 -14.84
N TYR A 171 -35.71 1.84 -15.53
CA TYR A 171 -34.50 1.12 -15.16
C TYR A 171 -33.94 1.57 -13.81
N ILE A 172 -33.84 2.89 -13.57
CA ILE A 172 -33.39 3.43 -12.29
C ILE A 172 -34.38 3.08 -11.17
N LEU A 173 -35.68 3.19 -11.44
CA LEU A 173 -36.72 2.86 -10.46
C LEU A 173 -36.70 1.37 -10.11
N GLY A 174 -36.63 0.50 -11.12
CA GLY A 174 -36.59 -0.95 -10.94
C GLY A 174 -35.32 -1.43 -10.25
N THR A 175 -34.15 -0.87 -10.61
CA THR A 175 -32.89 -1.20 -9.94
C THR A 175 -32.88 -0.71 -8.49
N GLY A 176 -33.40 0.49 -8.22
CA GLY A 176 -33.56 1.01 -6.86
C GLY A 176 -34.45 0.13 -5.99
N PHE A 177 -35.64 -0.25 -6.47
CA PHE A 177 -36.52 -1.18 -5.77
C PHE A 177 -35.85 -2.54 -5.56
N CYS A 178 -35.19 -3.08 -6.57
CA CYS A 178 -34.45 -4.34 -6.47
C CYS A 178 -33.36 -4.25 -5.39
N THR A 179 -32.59 -3.16 -5.35
CA THR A 179 -31.58 -2.94 -4.30
C THR A 179 -32.22 -2.88 -2.92
N ILE A 180 -33.35 -2.19 -2.76
CA ILE A 180 -34.08 -2.14 -1.49
C ILE A 180 -34.51 -3.55 -1.09
N PHE A 181 -35.18 -4.31 -1.97
CA PHE A 181 -35.63 -5.67 -1.68
C PHE A 181 -34.48 -6.65 -1.38
N LEU A 182 -33.35 -6.52 -2.07
CA LEU A 182 -32.15 -7.32 -1.79
C LEU A 182 -31.44 -6.89 -0.50
N ASN A 183 -31.58 -5.62 -0.10
CA ASN A 183 -31.04 -5.07 1.15
C ASN A 183 -31.97 -5.26 2.36
N LEU A 184 -33.21 -5.69 2.12
CA LEU A 184 -34.24 -5.98 3.14
C LEU A 184 -33.93 -7.20 4.02
N GLY A 185 -32.65 -7.57 4.17
CA GLY A 185 -32.17 -8.74 4.89
C GLY A 185 -32.82 -8.97 6.26
N ARG A 186 -32.74 -10.21 6.75
CA ARG A 186 -33.30 -10.59 8.05
C ARG A 186 -32.60 -9.81 9.15
N ARG A 187 -33.28 -8.80 9.73
CA ARG A 187 -32.80 -8.07 10.91
C ARG A 187 -32.60 -9.04 12.06
N GLN A 188 -31.46 -8.96 12.73
CA GLN A 188 -31.21 -9.76 13.93
C GLN A 188 -31.86 -9.06 15.13
N PRO A 189 -32.40 -9.81 16.10
CA PRO A 189 -32.90 -9.21 17.34
C PRO A 189 -31.76 -8.46 18.03
N GLY A 190 -31.89 -7.14 18.15
CA GLY A 190 -30.85 -6.23 18.67
C GLY A 190 -30.31 -5.21 17.66
N ASP A 191 -30.69 -5.27 16.38
CA ASP A 191 -30.34 -4.22 15.42
C ASP A 191 -31.00 -2.89 15.83
N VAL A 192 -30.17 -1.85 15.99
CA VAL A 192 -30.59 -0.48 16.33
C VAL A 192 -31.61 0.03 15.33
N SER A 193 -32.88 -0.02 15.74
CA SER A 193 -33.95 0.67 15.04
C SER A 193 -33.98 2.13 15.47
N ALA A 194 -34.57 3.02 14.67
CA ALA A 194 -34.79 4.41 15.06
C ALA A 194 -35.58 4.56 16.38
N TYR A 195 -36.33 3.52 16.77
CA TYR A 195 -37.07 3.45 18.04
C TYR A 195 -36.20 3.05 19.24
N SER A 196 -35.01 2.47 19.02
CA SER A 196 -34.06 2.12 20.07
C SER A 196 -33.48 3.35 20.77
N ILE A 197 -33.44 4.50 20.09
CA ILE A 197 -33.06 5.81 20.68
C ILE A 197 -34.00 6.20 21.84
N PHE A 198 -35.25 5.74 21.81
CA PHE A 198 -36.25 6.03 22.83
C PHE A 198 -36.53 4.83 23.76
N ASN A 199 -36.00 3.66 23.46
CA ASN A 199 -36.26 2.42 24.18
C ASN A 199 -35.10 1.42 23.99
N GLU A 200 -34.01 1.64 24.73
CA GLU A 200 -32.78 0.84 24.63
C GLU A 200 -32.99 -0.65 24.95
N ASP A 201 -33.89 -0.95 25.89
CA ASP A 201 -34.18 -2.32 26.32
C ASP A 201 -35.20 -3.05 25.42
N PHE A 202 -35.72 -2.41 24.36
CA PHE A 202 -36.82 -2.94 23.54
C PHE A 202 -38.02 -3.46 24.37
N ARG A 203 -38.25 -2.88 25.56
CA ARG A 203 -39.38 -3.27 26.41
C ARG A 203 -40.65 -2.70 25.81
N GLU A 204 -41.68 -3.51 25.69
CA GLU A 204 -42.99 -3.02 25.27
C GLU A 204 -43.43 -1.87 26.19
N LEU A 205 -43.86 -0.76 25.58
CA LEU A 205 -44.30 0.39 26.34
C LEU A 205 -45.58 0.01 27.10
N PRO A 206 -45.67 0.28 28.41
CA PRO A 206 -46.88 -0.01 29.17
C PRO A 206 -48.05 0.77 28.55
N GLY A 207 -49.09 0.05 28.12
CA GLY A 207 -50.25 0.61 27.43
C GLY A 207 -50.28 0.41 25.91
N THR A 208 -49.23 -0.15 25.29
CA THR A 208 -49.33 -0.67 23.91
C THR A 208 -50.05 -2.03 23.89
N LEU A 209 -50.96 -2.17 22.93
CA LEU A 209 -51.80 -3.35 22.75
C LEU A 209 -50.96 -4.52 22.23
N ASN A 210 -50.50 -5.40 23.13
CA ASN A 210 -49.73 -6.60 22.79
C ASN A 210 -50.68 -7.77 22.49
N ALA A 211 -50.47 -8.45 21.36
CA ALA A 211 -51.21 -9.65 20.97
C ALA A 211 -51.09 -10.78 22.01
N ASP A 212 -49.92 -10.93 22.65
CA ASP A 212 -49.71 -11.93 23.70
C ASP A 212 -50.42 -11.57 25.02
N ALA A 213 -50.64 -10.27 25.26
CA ALA A 213 -51.47 -9.81 26.38
C ALA A 213 -52.94 -10.07 26.12
N ILE A 214 -53.42 -9.79 24.90
CA ILE A 214 -54.79 -10.10 24.49
C ILE A 214 -55.06 -11.60 24.53
N ASP A 215 -54.15 -12.43 24.01
CA ASP A 215 -54.32 -13.89 24.02
C ASP A 215 -54.38 -14.43 25.46
N ARG A 216 -53.55 -13.88 26.35
CA ARG A 216 -53.59 -14.20 27.77
C ARG A 216 -54.90 -13.76 28.43
N ASP A 217 -55.38 -12.55 28.17
CA ASP A 217 -56.61 -12.02 28.74
C ASP A 217 -57.86 -12.78 28.24
N ILE A 218 -57.87 -13.18 26.95
CA ILE A 218 -58.84 -14.11 26.38
C ILE A 218 -58.82 -15.44 27.14
N ARG A 219 -57.63 -15.95 27.45
CA ARG A 219 -57.45 -17.26 28.09
C ARG A 219 -57.73 -17.25 29.59
N THR A 220 -57.49 -16.13 30.28
CA THR A 220 -57.76 -15.95 31.72
C THR A 220 -59.16 -15.41 31.99
N GLY A 221 -59.90 -15.01 30.94
CA GLY A 221 -61.28 -14.53 31.04
C GLY A 221 -61.39 -13.15 31.68
N GLN A 222 -60.34 -12.34 31.63
CA GLN A 222 -60.37 -10.95 32.09
C GLN A 222 -60.76 -10.04 30.92
N PHE A 223 -62.04 -9.69 30.85
CA PHE A 223 -62.57 -8.64 29.96
C PHE A 223 -63.43 -7.67 30.76
#